data_AF-A0A4Q6GJH7-F1
#
_entry.id   AF-A0A4Q6GJH7-F1
#
_cell.length_a   1.000
_cell.length_b   1.000
_cell.length_c   1.000
_cell.angle_alpha   90.00
_cell.angle_beta   90.00
_cell.angle_gamma   90.00
#
_symmetry.space_group_name_H-M   'P 1'
#
loop_
_entity.id
_entity.type
_entity.pdbx_description
1 polymer ?
#
loop_
_entity_poly.entity_id
_entity_poly.type
_entity_poly.pdbx_seq_one_letter_code
_entity_poly.pdbx_strand_id
1 'polypeptide(L)'
;TENGSCYADEVNADGEVDDVQRRHYLMRHLASLKSAIKDGVPVKGYFAWSLLDNFEWAEGYLKRFGLTHIDYATQERRLKGSGKWYRSFLRGE
;
A
#
# COMPACT_ATOMS: atom_id res chain seq x y z
N THR A 1 7.26 -4.27 -12.00
CA THR A 1 7.65 -4.84 -10.69
C THR A 1 7.14 -4.03 -9.53
N GLU A 2 6.57 -2.85 -9.72
CA GLU A 2 6.09 -1.98 -8.64
C GLU A 2 4.73 -1.42 -9.01
N ASN A 3 3.83 -1.33 -8.04
CA ASN A 3 2.60 -0.55 -8.15
C ASN A 3 2.22 -0.04 -6.76
N GLY A 4 1.92 1.26 -6.67
CA GLY A 4 1.68 1.95 -5.41
C GLY A 4 0.99 3.28 -5.62
N SER A 5 0.58 3.91 -4.53
CA SER A 5 0.02 5.27 -4.54
C SER A 5 0.40 6.03 -3.28
N CYS A 6 0.49 7.34 -3.39
CA CYS A 6 0.72 8.27 -2.29
C CYS A 6 -0.53 9.11 -2.07
N TYR A 7 -1.09 9.03 -0.86
CA TYR A 7 -2.15 9.90 -0.35
C TYR A 7 -1.72 10.50 0.98
N ALA A 8 -2.43 11.51 1.46
CA ALA A 8 -2.25 12.00 2.81
C ALA A 8 -2.69 10.92 3.80
N ASP A 9 -1.80 10.58 4.72
CA ASP A 9 -2.05 9.61 5.79
C ASP A 9 -2.07 10.37 7.12
N GLU A 10 -3.07 10.10 7.96
CA GLU A 10 -3.18 10.66 9.31
C GLU A 10 -3.19 9.51 10.31
N VAL A 11 -2.50 9.72 11.45
CA VAL A 11 -2.57 8.82 12.59
C VAL A 11 -3.72 9.29 13.47
N ASN A 12 -4.76 8.47 13.56
CA ASN A 12 -5.96 8.74 14.34
C ASN A 12 -5.67 8.66 15.85
N ALA A 13 -6.62 9.13 16.67
CA ALA A 13 -6.48 9.14 18.13
C ALA A 13 -6.29 7.74 18.77
N ASP A 14 -6.75 6.69 18.08
CA ASP A 14 -6.57 5.28 18.46
C ASP A 14 -5.26 4.67 17.92
N GLY A 15 -4.43 5.46 17.22
CA GLY A 15 -3.16 5.03 16.64
C GLY A 15 -3.30 4.37 15.26
N GLU A 16 -4.50 4.36 14.68
CA GLU A 16 -4.77 3.77 13.37
C GLU A 16 -4.48 4.71 12.20
N VAL A 17 -4.26 4.15 11.02
CA VAL A 17 -4.09 4.90 9.76
C VAL A 17 -5.05 4.33 8.72
N ASP A 18 -6.20 4.98 8.52
CA ASP A 18 -7.23 4.54 7.58
C ASP A 18 -7.06 5.18 6.19
N ASP A 19 -6.18 4.59 5.40
CA ASP A 19 -5.83 5.04 4.06
C ASP A 19 -6.73 4.43 2.97
N VAL A 20 -8.03 4.71 3.08
CA VAL A 20 -9.09 4.17 2.21
C VAL A 20 -8.78 4.34 0.72
N GLN A 21 -8.21 5.49 0.34
CA GLN A 21 -7.85 5.77 -1.06
C GLN A 21 -6.78 4.82 -1.59
N ARG A 22 -5.76 4.50 -0.79
CA ARG A 22 -4.71 3.54 -1.14
C ARG A 22 -5.26 2.12 -1.21
N ARG A 23 -6.13 1.74 -0.28
CA ARG A 23 -6.85 0.44 -0.34
C ARG A 23 -7.64 0.30 -1.65
N HIS A 24 -8.45 1.29 -2.01
CA HIS A 24 -9.20 1.26 -3.27
C HIS A 24 -8.31 1.28 -4.51
N TYR A 25 -7.15 1.97 -4.45
CA TYR A 25 -6.17 1.92 -5.52
C TYR A 25 -5.67 0.48 -5.75
N LEU A 26 -5.19 -0.19 -4.69
CA LEU A 26 -4.72 -1.57 -4.79
C LEU A 26 -5.80 -2.52 -5.31
N MET A 27 -7.03 -2.42 -4.80
CA MET A 27 -8.16 -3.24 -5.24
C MET A 27 -8.40 -3.12 -6.75
N ARG A 28 -8.44 -1.89 -7.28
CA ARG A 28 -8.68 -1.65 -8.71
C ARG A 28 -7.55 -2.17 -9.59
N HIS A 29 -6.30 -1.98 -9.17
CA HIS A 29 -5.14 -2.44 -9.95
C HIS A 29 -5.02 -3.97 -9.93
N LEU A 30 -5.27 -4.62 -8.79
CA LEU A 30 -5.28 -6.08 -8.70
C LEU A 30 -6.45 -6.70 -9.49
N ALA A 31 -7.63 -6.08 -9.50
CA ALA A 31 -8.75 -6.51 -10.33
C ALA A 31 -8.42 -6.41 -11.83
N SER A 32 -7.78 -5.30 -12.24
CA SER A 32 -7.33 -5.11 -13.63
C SER A 32 -6.27 -6.14 -14.01
N LEU A 33 -5.31 -6.41 -13.11
CA LEU A 33 -4.30 -7.44 -13.31
C LEU A 33 -4.92 -8.83 -13.47
N LYS A 34 -5.91 -9.16 -12.64
CA LYS A 34 -6.67 -10.41 -12.74
C LYS A 34 -7.37 -10.54 -14.09
N SER A 35 -7.94 -9.45 -14.62
CA SER A 35 -8.54 -9.45 -15.97
C SER A 35 -7.50 -9.75 -17.04
N ALA A 36 -6.36 -9.06 -17.02
CA ALA A 36 -5.28 -9.31 -17.99
C ALA A 36 -4.75 -10.75 -17.94
N ILE A 37 -4.62 -11.35 -16.75
CA ILE A 37 -4.25 -12.76 -16.60
C ILE A 37 -5.31 -13.67 -17.22
N LYS A 38 -6.60 -13.36 -17.02
CA LYS A 38 -7.72 -14.12 -17.63
C LYS A 38 -7.69 -14.04 -19.17
N ASP A 39 -7.25 -12.91 -19.72
CA ASP A 39 -7.12 -12.69 -21.16
C ASP A 39 -5.83 -13.29 -21.76
N GLY A 40 -5.05 -14.03 -20.96
CA GLY A 40 -3.90 -14.80 -21.41
C GLY A 40 -2.54 -14.12 -21.22
N VAL A 41 -2.49 -12.94 -20.59
CA VAL A 41 -1.20 -12.27 -20.31
C VAL A 41 -0.43 -13.06 -19.23
N PRO A 42 0.83 -13.49 -19.48
CA PRO A 42 1.53 -14.41 -18.59
C PRO A 42 2.20 -13.71 -17.38
N VAL A 43 1.43 -12.99 -16.56
CA VAL A 43 1.97 -12.36 -15.34
C VAL A 43 2.21 -13.37 -14.23
N LYS A 44 3.39 -13.31 -13.60
CA LYS A 44 3.84 -14.27 -12.57
C LYS A 44 3.95 -13.69 -11.15
N GLY A 45 3.83 -12.38 -11.00
CA GLY A 45 3.97 -11.74 -9.70
C GLY A 45 3.53 -10.29 -9.73
N TYR A 46 3.21 -9.79 -8.55
CA TYR A 46 2.85 -8.41 -8.26
C TYR A 46 3.53 -8.01 -6.96
N PHE A 47 4.14 -6.83 -6.94
CA PHE A 47 4.77 -6.30 -5.73
C PHE A 47 4.25 -4.88 -5.50
N ALA A 48 3.76 -4.65 -4.29
CA ALA A 48 3.28 -3.35 -3.86
C ALA A 48 4.49 -2.46 -3.55
N TRP A 49 4.54 -1.28 -4.18
CA TRP A 49 5.40 -0.20 -3.74
C TRP A 49 4.63 0.63 -2.70
N SER A 50 4.97 0.60 -1.42
CA SER A 50 6.12 -0.08 -0.79
C SER A 50 5.69 -0.79 0.49
N LEU A 51 6.61 -1.56 1.09
CA LEU A 51 6.37 -2.16 2.40
C LEU A 51 6.21 -1.08 3.49
N LEU A 52 7.13 -0.10 3.52
CA LEU A 52 7.22 0.95 4.52
C LEU A 52 7.19 2.33 3.85
N ASP A 53 6.61 3.30 4.54
CA ASP A 53 6.93 4.71 4.26
C ASP A 53 8.44 4.90 4.34
N ASN A 54 9.02 5.53 3.31
CA ASN A 54 10.46 5.59 3.11
C ASN A 54 10.87 6.99 2.60
N PHE A 55 12.13 7.14 2.21
CA PHE A 55 12.64 8.34 1.56
C PHE A 55 12.32 8.28 0.06
N GLU A 56 11.40 9.12 -0.40
CA GLU A 56 10.91 9.18 -1.78
C GLU A 56 11.71 10.20 -2.59
N TRP A 57 13.01 9.95 -2.78
CA TRP A 57 13.89 10.72 -3.67
C TRP A 57 13.82 12.24 -3.45
N ALA A 58 13.46 13.00 -4.49
CA ALA A 58 13.38 14.46 -4.44
C ALA A 58 12.28 14.97 -3.49
N GLU A 59 11.29 14.13 -3.18
CA GLU A 59 10.19 14.46 -2.27
C GLU A 59 10.55 14.21 -0.79
N GLY A 60 11.71 13.59 -0.55
CA GLY A 60 12.15 13.22 0.79
C GLY A 60 11.10 12.38 1.52
N TYR A 61 10.75 12.79 2.74
CA TYR A 61 9.79 12.08 3.59
C TYR A 61 8.35 12.62 3.49
N LEU A 62 8.07 13.51 2.53
CA LEU A 62 6.73 14.10 2.35
C LEU A 62 5.75 13.12 1.70
N LYS A 63 6.24 12.23 0.83
CA LYS A 63 5.42 11.24 0.12
C LYS A 63 5.52 9.89 0.80
N ARG A 64 4.36 9.30 1.08
CA ARG A 64 4.21 8.06 1.85
C ARG A 64 3.54 7.01 0.98
N PHE A 65 4.32 6.05 0.49
CA PHE A 65 3.83 4.95 -0.35
C PHE A 65 3.55 3.65 0.42
N GLY A 66 3.99 3.57 1.67
CA GLY A 66 4.00 2.32 2.42
C GLY A 66 2.61 1.76 2.69
N LEU A 67 2.52 0.43 2.70
CA LEU A 67 1.45 -0.29 3.40
C LEU A 67 1.57 -0.18 4.93
N THR A 68 2.75 0.25 5.40
CA THR A 68 3.06 0.50 6.81
C THR A 68 3.49 1.94 6.99
N HIS A 69 2.80 2.66 7.88
CA HIS A 69 3.17 4.01 8.28
C HIS A 69 4.43 3.96 9.17
N ILE A 70 5.36 4.88 8.92
CA ILE A 70 6.53 5.12 9.76
C ILE A 70 6.42 6.48 10.43
N ASP A 71 6.43 6.49 11.75
CA ASP A 71 6.81 7.70 12.48
C ASP A 71 8.32 7.87 12.35
N TYR A 72 8.78 8.90 11.64
CA TYR A 72 10.20 9.08 11.37
C TYR A 72 11.00 9.52 12.61
N ALA A 73 10.36 10.15 13.60
CA ALA A 73 11.04 10.58 14.81
C ALA A 73 11.30 9.39 15.75
N THR A 74 10.34 8.48 15.88
CA THR A 74 10.41 7.35 16.83
C THR A 74 10.75 6.01 16.17
N GLN A 75 10.67 5.94 14.84
CA GLN A 75 10.73 4.71 14.06
C GLN A 75 9.60 3.72 14.39
N GLU A 76 8.50 4.15 14.98
CA GLU A 76 7.35 3.28 15.21
C GLU A 76 6.69 2.89 13.87
N ARG A 77 6.33 1.60 13.76
CA ARG A 77 5.70 1.00 12.56
C ARG A 77 4.22 0.74 12.86
N ARG A 78 3.33 1.33 12.06
CA ARG A 78 1.87 1.12 12.16
C ARG A 78 1.35 0.55 10.84
N LEU A 79 0.80 -0.67 10.87
CA LEU A 79 0.23 -1.26 9.66
C LEU A 79 -1.05 -0.50 9.28
N LYS A 80 -1.09 0.09 8.08
CA LYS A 80 -2.23 0.91 7.62
C LYS A 80 -3.43 0.05 7.27
N GLY A 81 -4.59 0.66 7.08
CA GLY A 81 -5.81 0.01 6.61
C GLY A 81 -5.61 -0.76 5.29
N SER A 82 -4.81 -0.22 4.36
CA SER A 82 -4.42 -0.87 3.11
C SER A 82 -3.52 -2.08 3.33
N GLY A 83 -2.57 -2.02 4.28
CA GLY A 83 -1.71 -3.13 4.65
C GLY A 83 -2.48 -4.27 5.34
N LYS A 84 -3.40 -3.92 6.23
CA LYS A 84 -4.33 -4.88 6.86
C LYS A 84 -5.21 -5.56 5.83
N TRP A 85 -5.79 -4.79 4.92
CA TRP A 85 -6.57 -5.34 3.80
C TRP A 85 -5.72 -6.25 2.90
N TYR A 86 -4.51 -5.82 2.53
CA TYR A 86 -3.61 -6.60 1.68
C TYR A 86 -3.26 -7.95 2.31
N ARG A 87 -3.07 -8.00 3.65
CA ARG A 87 -2.91 -9.24 4.40
C ARG A 87 -4.11 -10.18 4.24
N SER A 88 -5.34 -9.69 4.48
CA SER A 88 -6.55 -10.51 4.35
C SER A 88 -6.79 -10.97 2.91
N PHE A 89 -6.58 -10.08 1.92
CA PHE A 89 -6.65 -10.42 0.51
C PHE A 89 -5.70 -11.56 0.13
N LEU A 90 -4.44 -11.51 0.58
CA LEU A 90 -3.46 -12.57 0.32
C LEU A 90 -3.79 -13.89 1.02
N ARG A 91 -4.59 -13.85 2.10
CA ARG A 91 -5.07 -15.04 2.82
C ARG A 91 -6.37 -15.60 2.26
N GLY A 92 -7.06 -14.87 1.38
CA GLY A 92 -8.38 -15.24 0.88
C GLY A 92 -9.49 -15.11 1.93
N GLU A 93 -9.30 -14.22 2.91
CA GLU A 93 -10.28 -13.88 3.96
C GLU A 93 -11.29 -12.82 3.49
#